data_AF-A0A936AP42-F1
#
_entry.id   AF-A0A936AP42-F1
#
_cell.length_a   1.000
_cell.length_b   1.000
_cell.length_c   1.000
_cell.angle_alpha   90.00
_cell.angle_beta   90.00
_cell.angle_gamma   90.00
#
_symmetry.space_group_name_H-M   'P 1'
#
loop_
_entity.id
_entity.type
_entity.pdbx_description
1 polymer ?
#
loop_
_entity_poly.entity_id
_entity_poly.type
_entity_poly.pdbx_seq_one_letter_code
_entity_poly.pdbx_strand_id
1 'polypeptide(L)'
;MKDRLKPQNPDWALATAEFGLGEYLYRQGLQAASIRHYKEAQRLNPDNWNYKRQAWALSDAEREYGTSFMKEAQKLNGKPYYPPRELPGNRKN
;
A
#
# COMPACT_ATOMS: atom_id res chain seq x y z
N MET A 1 23.88 -4.57 -16.28
CA MET A 1 22.83 -3.53 -16.16
C MET A 1 21.43 -4.12 -15.92
N LYS A 2 21.12 -5.34 -16.37
CA LYS A 2 19.82 -6.00 -16.15
C LYS A 2 19.62 -6.51 -14.71
N ASP A 3 20.69 -6.74 -13.97
CA ASP A 3 20.67 -7.32 -12.61
C ASP A 3 20.17 -6.35 -11.51
N ARG A 4 19.90 -5.08 -11.86
CA ARG A 4 19.37 -4.06 -10.93
C ARG A 4 17.86 -3.86 -11.02
N LEU A 5 17.20 -4.49 -11.98
CA LEU A 5 15.75 -4.41 -12.13
C LEU A 5 15.13 -5.52 -11.29
N LYS A 6 14.31 -5.13 -10.30
CA LYS A 6 13.46 -6.11 -9.61
C LYS A 6 12.62 -6.86 -10.66
N PRO A 7 12.41 -8.18 -10.52
CA PRO A 7 11.51 -8.92 -11.39
C PRO A 7 10.18 -8.18 -11.47
N GLN A 8 9.76 -7.84 -12.69
CA GLN A 8 8.50 -7.16 -12.91
C GLN A 8 7.40 -8.19 -12.69
N ASN A 9 6.78 -8.21 -11.51
CA ASN A 9 5.58 -9.02 -11.31
C ASN A 9 4.45 -8.37 -12.11
N PRO A 10 3.85 -9.06 -13.11
CA PRO A 10 2.72 -8.53 -13.87
C PRO A 10 1.55 -8.11 -12.96
N ASP A 11 1.38 -8.76 -11.81
CA ASP A 11 0.37 -8.40 -10.81
C ASP A 11 0.56 -6.98 -10.27
N TRP A 12 1.78 -6.43 -10.28
CA TRP A 12 2.02 -5.07 -9.83
C TRP A 12 1.48 -4.02 -10.80
N ALA A 13 1.56 -4.31 -12.11
CA ALA A 13 0.95 -3.45 -13.12
C ALA A 13 -0.57 -3.49 -13.00
N LEU A 14 -1.14 -4.69 -12.83
CA LEU A 14 -2.57 -4.86 -12.59
C LEU A 14 -3.02 -4.16 -11.29
N ALA A 15 -2.26 -4.30 -10.21
CA ALA A 15 -2.54 -3.60 -8.95
C ALA A 15 -2.57 -2.08 -9.12
N THR A 16 -1.69 -1.53 -9.96
CA THR A 16 -1.64 -0.10 -10.26
C THR A 16 -2.87 0.34 -11.06
N ALA A 17 -3.31 -0.48 -12.02
CA ALA A 17 -4.52 -0.21 -12.80
C ALA A 17 -5.79 -0.26 -11.95
N GLU A 18 -5.94 -1.31 -11.12
CA GLU A 18 -7.02 -1.44 -10.14
C GLU A 18 -7.07 -0.24 -9.20
N PHE A 19 -5.90 0.17 -8.70
CA PHE A 19 -5.81 1.34 -7.83
C PHE A 19 -6.30 2.63 -8.51
N GLY A 20 -5.85 2.90 -9.74
CA GLY A 20 -6.27 4.08 -10.50
C GLY A 20 -7.78 4.08 -10.82
N LEU A 21 -8.36 2.91 -11.08
CA LEU A 21 -9.80 2.77 -11.28
C LEU A 21 -10.57 3.05 -9.98
N GLY A 22 -10.06 2.59 -8.84
CA GLY A 22 -10.59 2.93 -7.52
C GLY A 22 -10.60 4.44 -7.28
N GLU A 23 -9.50 5.14 -7.59
CA GLU A 23 -9.40 6.59 -7.46
C GLU A 23 -10.41 7.33 -8.34
N TYR A 24 -10.55 6.89 -9.58
CA TYR A 24 -11.51 7.46 -10.50
C TYR A 24 -12.94 7.33 -9.97
N LEU A 25 -13.35 6.12 -9.57
CA LEU A 25 -14.69 5.86 -9.05
C LEU A 25 -14.98 6.63 -7.76
N TYR A 26 -13.99 6.75 -6.88
CA TYR A 26 -14.10 7.54 -5.66
C TYR A 26 -14.39 9.01 -5.96
N ARG A 27 -13.66 9.60 -6.93
CA ARG A 27 -13.89 11.00 -7.36
C ARG A 27 -15.26 11.22 -8.00
N GLN A 28 -15.86 10.17 -8.56
CA GLN A 28 -17.24 10.20 -9.07
C GLN A 28 -18.30 10.00 -7.97
N GLY A 29 -17.91 9.87 -6.70
CA GLY A 29 -18.82 9.59 -5.58
C GLY A 29 -19.27 8.13 -5.48
N LEU A 30 -18.72 7.22 -6.30
CA LEU A 30 -19.08 5.80 -6.35
C LEU A 30 -18.28 4.98 -5.33
N GLN A 31 -18.44 5.30 -4.05
CA GLN A 31 -17.57 4.82 -2.99
C GLN A 31 -17.61 3.29 -2.78
N ALA A 32 -18.78 2.67 -2.91
CA ALA A 32 -18.91 1.21 -2.80
C ALA A 32 -18.18 0.49 -3.95
N ALA A 33 -18.16 1.07 -5.14
CA ALA A 33 -17.43 0.52 -6.28
C ALA A 33 -15.92 0.72 -6.12
N SER A 34 -15.47 1.89 -5.65
CA SER A 34 -14.05 2.17 -5.45
C SER A 34 -13.39 1.22 -4.45
N ILE A 35 -14.10 0.86 -3.37
CA ILE A 35 -13.59 -0.05 -2.33
C ILE A 35 -13.22 -1.42 -2.92
N ARG A 36 -13.99 -1.94 -3.88
CA ARG A 36 -13.69 -3.23 -4.52
C ARG A 36 -12.35 -3.20 -5.25
N HIS A 37 -12.10 -2.13 -5.99
CA HIS A 37 -10.85 -1.95 -6.75
C HIS A 37 -9.64 -1.73 -5.83
N TYR A 38 -9.81 -0.98 -4.73
CA TYR A 38 -8.75 -0.86 -3.72
C TYR A 38 -8.42 -2.19 -3.02
N LYS A 39 -9.43 -3.01 -2.73
CA LYS A 39 -9.22 -4.37 -2.17
C LYS A 39 -8.43 -5.25 -3.13
N GLU A 40 -8.73 -5.18 -4.42
CA GLU A 40 -8.03 -5.97 -5.44
C GLU A 40 -6.59 -5.49 -5.65
N ALA A 41 -6.34 -4.18 -5.69
CA ALA A 41 -4.99 -3.62 -5.73
C ALA A 41 -4.12 -4.09 -4.55
N GLN A 42 -4.70 -4.15 -3.34
CA GLN A 42 -4.02 -4.66 -2.15
C GLN A 42 -3.79 -6.17 -2.21
N ARG A 43 -4.73 -6.95 -2.76
CA ARG A 43 -4.57 -8.40 -2.95
C ARG A 43 -3.42 -8.72 -3.91
N LEU A 44 -3.30 -7.96 -4.99
CA LEU A 44 -2.30 -8.13 -6.05
C LEU A 44 -0.90 -7.64 -5.65
N ASN A 45 -0.82 -6.62 -4.78
CA ASN A 45 0.45 -6.12 -4.27
C ASN A 45 0.39 -5.78 -2.77
N PRO A 46 0.40 -6.81 -1.90
CA PRO A 46 0.23 -6.63 -0.46
C PRO A 46 1.38 -5.86 0.20
N ASP A 47 2.56 -5.80 -0.43
CA ASP A 47 3.73 -5.11 0.10
C ASP A 47 3.75 -3.61 -0.24
N ASN A 48 2.86 -3.14 -1.11
CA ASN A 48 2.78 -1.72 -1.48
C ASN A 48 2.03 -0.90 -0.41
N TRP A 49 2.80 -0.10 0.31
CA TRP A 49 2.31 0.75 1.40
C TRP A 49 1.38 1.87 0.94
N ASN A 50 1.46 2.30 -0.32
CA ASN A 50 0.60 3.35 -0.85
C ASN A 50 -0.86 2.87 -0.89
N TYR A 51 -1.08 1.64 -1.36
CA TYR A 51 -2.41 1.03 -1.45
C TYR A 51 -3.02 0.78 -0.07
N LYS A 52 -2.20 0.30 0.89
CA LYS A 52 -2.61 0.12 2.29
C LYS A 52 -3.08 1.43 2.93
N ARG A 53 -2.33 2.53 2.79
CA ARG A 53 -2.72 3.81 3.40
C ARG A 53 -3.94 4.44 2.75
N GLN A 54 -4.06 4.40 1.41
CA GLN A 54 -5.19 5.04 0.73
C GLN A 54 -6.49 4.28 0.92
N ALA A 55 -6.46 2.94 0.99
CA ALA A 55 -7.64 2.17 1.38
C ALA A 55 -8.15 2.59 2.77
N TRP A 56 -7.25 2.81 3.73
CA TRP A 56 -7.61 3.29 5.07
C TRP A 56 -8.05 4.76 5.13
N ALA A 57 -7.57 5.60 4.22
CA ALA A 57 -7.94 7.03 4.19
C ALA A 57 -9.27 7.30 3.48
N LEU A 58 -9.67 6.45 2.54
CA LEU A 58 -10.82 6.66 1.65
C LEU A 58 -12.05 5.82 2.02
N SER A 59 -11.91 4.96 3.03
CA SER A 59 -12.99 4.16 3.60
C SER A 59 -13.07 4.38 5.10
N ASP A 60 -14.20 4.04 5.70
CA ASP A 60 -14.26 3.80 7.13
C ASP A 60 -13.45 2.53 7.44
N ALA A 61 -12.13 2.71 7.60
CA ALA A 61 -11.14 1.64 7.63
C ALA A 61 -11.47 0.57 8.68
N GLU A 62 -12.02 1.01 9.82
CA GLU A 62 -12.43 0.13 10.89
C GLU A 62 -13.65 -0.71 10.51
N ARG A 63 -14.62 -0.12 9.80
CA ARG A 63 -15.81 -0.83 9.31
C ARG A 63 -15.51 -1.80 8.17
N GLU A 64 -14.67 -1.40 7.22
CA GLU A 64 -14.48 -2.14 5.96
C GLU A 64 -13.30 -3.13 5.98
N TYR A 65 -12.32 -2.91 6.87
CA TYR A 65 -11.06 -3.67 6.94
C TYR A 65 -10.70 -4.13 8.37
N GLY A 66 -11.49 -3.78 9.38
CA GLY A 66 -11.28 -4.19 10.78
C GLY A 66 -10.03 -3.61 11.45
N THR A 67 -9.31 -2.72 10.76
CA THR A 67 -8.07 -2.08 11.25
C THR A 67 -7.92 -0.69 10.63
N SER A 68 -7.09 0.15 11.25
CA SER A 68 -6.79 1.50 10.76
C SER A 68 -5.29 1.74 10.77
N PHE A 69 -4.84 2.77 10.03
CA PHE A 69 -3.45 3.22 10.04
C PHE A 69 -2.92 3.41 11.46
N MET A 70 -3.72 4.02 12.33
CA MET A 70 -3.33 4.29 13.72
C MET A 70 -3.16 3.00 14.53
N LYS A 71 -4.03 1.99 14.33
CA LYS A 71 -3.91 0.69 15.01
C LYS A 71 -2.69 -0.10 14.56
N GLU A 72 -2.41 -0.14 13.26
CA GLU A 72 -1.20 -0.82 12.76
C GLU A 72 0.08 -0.07 13.17
N ALA A 73 0.07 1.26 13.15
CA ALA A 73 1.19 2.06 13.65
C ALA A 73 1.43 1.84 15.16
N GLN A 74 0.37 1.69 15.94
CA GLN A 74 0.47 1.42 17.38
C GLN A 74 0.98 0.01 17.68
N LYS A 75 0.61 -1.00 16.87
CA LYS A 75 1.18 -2.37 16.96
C LYS A 75 2.68 -2.40 16.72
N LEU A 76 3.22 -1.48 15.92
CA LEU A 76 4.66 -1.42 15.67
C LEU A 76 5.46 -1.01 16.91
N ASN A 77 4.82 -0.42 17.94
CA ASN A 77 5.44 -0.07 19.22
C ASN A 77 6.81 0.63 19.06
N GLY A 78 6.89 1.61 18.14
CA GLY A 78 8.12 2.34 17.85
C GLY A 78 9.14 1.63 16.95
N LYS A 79 8.87 0.41 16.49
CA LYS A 79 9.71 -0.27 15.50
C LYS A 79 9.48 0.32 14.10
N PRO A 80 10.56 0.64 13.35
CA PRO A 80 10.43 1.08 11.97
C PRO A 80 9.71 0.02 11.11
N TYR A 81 8.66 0.42 10.37
CA TYR A 81 7.95 -0.47 9.44
C TYR A 81 8.86 -0.97 8.30
N TYR A 82 9.83 -0.14 7.90
CA TYR A 82 10.90 -0.51 6.99
C TYR A 82 12.21 -0.67 7.76
N PRO A 83 13.01 -1.71 7.46
CA PRO A 83 14.35 -1.80 8.00
C PRO A 83 15.13 -0.54 7.60
N PRO A 84 15.91 0.07 8.52
CA PRO A 84 16.81 1.16 8.19
C PRO A 84 17.66 0.77 6.99
N ARG A 85 17.68 1.62 5.96
CA ARG A 85 18.51 1.36 4.79
C ARG A 85 19.97 1.50 5.21
N GLU A 86 20.75 0.43 5.05
CA GLU A 86 22.19 0.51 5.19
C GLU A 86 22.74 1.40 4.07
N LEU A 87 23.17 2.60 4.43
CA LEU A 87 23.88 3.48 3.52
C LEU A 87 25.36 3.09 3.55
N PRO A 88 26.00 2.81 2.40
CA PRO A 88 27.44 2.58 2.37
C PRO A 88 28.15 3.87 2.76
N GLY A 89 28.65 3.95 3.99
CA GLY A 89 29.41 5.12 4.46
C GLY A 89 29.54 5.30 5.97
N ASN A 90 28.75 4.63 6.81
CA ASN A 90 28.84 4.82 8.26
C ASN A 90 29.52 3.62 8.96
N ARG A 91 30.76 3.33 8.57
CA ARG A 91 31.68 2.61 9.46
C ARG A 91 32.17 3.65 10.48
N LYS A 92 31.56 3.68 11.66
CA LYS A 92 32.12 4.43 12.78
C LYS A 92 33.41 3.73 13.19
N ASN A 93 34.53 4.46 13.16
CA ASN A 93 35.74 4.12 13.92
C ASN A 93 35.42 4.13 15.41
#